data_AF-A0A967F638-F1
#
_entry.id   AF-A0A967F638-F1
#
_cell.length_a   1.000
_cell.length_b   1.000
_cell.length_c   1.000
_cell.angle_alpha   90.00
_cell.angle_beta   90.00
_cell.angle_gamma   90.00
#
_symmetry.space_group_name_H-M   'P 1'
#
loop_
_entity.id
_entity.type
_entity.pdbx_description
1 polymer ?
#
loop_
_entity_poly.entity_id
_entity_poly.type
_entity_poly.pdbx_seq_one_letter_code
_entity_poly.pdbx_strand_id
1 'polypeptide(L)'
;PFKQALFEILYGQGISREGEIIELGVREGIVDKAGSWYSYQGDRIGQGKENVREFLIQNKEMAEEIEGKIRAKLLPATGAAAEAEAESQGEVLQQA
;
A
#
# COMPACT_ATOMS: atom_id res chain seq x y z
N PRO A 1 9.13 19.33 -7.58
CA PRO A 1 10.54 19.15 -8.02
C PRO A 1 11.40 18.79 -6.80
N PHE A 2 12.56 18.15 -6.97
CA PHE A 2 13.49 17.76 -5.89
C PHE A 2 13.09 16.59 -4.96
N LYS A 3 11.97 15.88 -5.23
CA LYS A 3 11.65 14.63 -4.51
C LYS A 3 12.53 13.49 -5.05
N GLN A 4 12.96 12.60 -4.16
CA GLN A 4 13.75 11.41 -4.48
C GLN A 4 12.94 10.13 -4.19
N ALA A 5 13.22 9.08 -4.94
CA ALA A 5 12.68 7.73 -4.71
C ALA A 5 13.84 6.73 -4.68
N LEU A 6 13.75 5.75 -3.80
CA LEU A 6 14.71 4.65 -3.68
C LEU A 6 13.93 3.36 -3.90
N PHE A 7 14.37 2.58 -4.88
CA PHE A 7 13.74 1.31 -5.22
C PHE A 7 14.80 0.28 -5.62
N GLU A 8 14.44 -0.98 -5.45
CA GLU A 8 15.29 -2.13 -5.80
C GLU A 8 15.05 -2.51 -7.27
N ILE A 9 16.14 -2.78 -8.00
CA ILE A 9 16.08 -3.36 -9.34
C ILE A 9 16.56 -4.80 -9.25
N LEU A 10 15.68 -5.73 -9.58
CA LEU A 10 15.96 -7.16 -9.63
C LEU A 10 16.44 -7.55 -11.03
N TYR A 11 17.55 -8.27 -11.10
CA TYR A 11 18.11 -8.74 -12.37
C TYR A 11 17.09 -9.63 -13.11
N GLY A 12 16.81 -9.29 -14.37
CA GLY A 12 15.86 -10.02 -15.21
C GLY A 12 14.37 -9.79 -14.91
N GLN A 13 14.02 -9.02 -13.88
CA GLN A 13 12.62 -8.68 -13.53
C GLN A 13 12.34 -7.17 -13.59
N GLY A 14 13.37 -6.34 -13.42
CA GLY A 14 13.22 -4.89 -13.41
C GLY A 14 12.93 -4.34 -12.02
N ILE A 15 12.14 -3.27 -11.94
CA ILE A 15 11.82 -2.59 -10.67
C ILE A 15 10.97 -3.52 -9.80
N SER A 16 11.36 -3.68 -8.54
CA SER A 16 10.58 -4.45 -7.57
C SER A 16 9.44 -3.61 -6.98
N ARG A 17 8.33 -3.53 -7.70
CA ARG A 17 7.14 -2.79 -7.28
C ARG A 17 6.59 -3.32 -5.95
N GLU A 18 6.52 -4.63 -5.79
CA GLU A 18 6.00 -5.27 -4.58
C GLU A 18 6.92 -5.02 -3.37
N GLY A 19 8.23 -4.90 -3.60
CA GLY A 19 9.18 -4.48 -2.57
C GLY A 19 8.87 -3.07 -2.05
N GLU A 20 8.54 -2.14 -2.94
CA GLU A 20 8.12 -0.78 -2.57
C GLU A 20 6.75 -0.77 -1.88
N ILE A 21 5.78 -1.56 -2.35
CA ILE A 21 4.46 -1.71 -1.73
C ILE A 21 4.59 -2.16 -0.28
N ILE A 22 5.45 -3.15 0.00
CA ILE A 22 5.68 -3.63 1.37
C ILE A 22 6.30 -2.54 2.24
N GLU A 23 7.33 -1.86 1.73
CA GLU A 23 8.07 -0.87 2.51
C GLU A 23 7.22 0.37 2.82
N LEU A 24 6.50 0.89 1.82
CA LEU A 24 5.57 1.99 1.99
C LEU A 24 4.36 1.57 2.82
N GLY A 25 3.83 0.37 2.61
CA GLY A 25 2.71 -0.17 3.38
C GLY A 25 3.02 -0.25 4.87
N VAL A 26 4.22 -0.70 5.24
CA VAL A 26 4.65 -0.69 6.65
C VAL A 26 4.87 0.73 7.17
N ARG A 27 5.53 1.60 6.38
CA ARG A 27 5.78 2.99 6.76
C ARG A 27 4.48 3.75 7.06
N GLU A 28 3.46 3.51 6.25
CA GLU A 28 2.17 4.17 6.35
C GLU A 28 1.18 3.48 7.31
N GLY A 29 1.57 2.36 7.94
CA GLY A 29 0.72 1.60 8.86
C GLY A 29 -0.44 0.85 8.19
N ILE A 30 -0.33 0.58 6.89
CA ILE A 30 -1.30 -0.21 6.11
C ILE A 30 -0.99 -1.71 6.25
N VAL A 31 0.29 -2.04 6.33
CA VAL A 31 0.80 -3.41 6.59
C VAL A 31 1.44 -3.42 7.97
N ASP A 32 1.01 -4.34 8.82
CA ASP A 32 1.55 -4.51 10.15
C ASP A 32 2.86 -5.31 10.11
N LYS A 33 3.84 -4.91 10.91
CA LYS A 33 5.10 -5.62 11.07
C LYS A 33 5.39 -5.90 12.55
N ALA A 34 5.39 -7.17 12.93
CA ALA A 34 5.74 -7.64 14.27
C ALA A 34 7.03 -8.48 14.20
N GLY A 35 8.16 -7.83 14.47
CA GLY A 35 9.49 -8.44 14.31
C GLY A 35 9.77 -8.77 12.85
N SER A 36 9.90 -10.07 12.52
CA SER A 36 10.08 -10.55 11.15
C SER A 36 8.76 -10.86 10.43
N TRP A 37 7.62 -10.79 11.13
CA TRP A 37 6.33 -11.15 10.57
C TRP A 37 5.58 -9.95 10.03
N TYR A 38 4.88 -10.16 8.92
CA TYR A 38 4.05 -9.17 8.25
C TYR A 38 2.60 -9.65 8.24
N SER A 39 1.68 -8.72 8.47
CA SER A 39 0.24 -8.95 8.42
C SER A 39 -0.47 -7.85 7.66
N TYR A 40 -1.60 -8.18 7.03
CA TYR A 40 -2.47 -7.25 6.36
C TYR A 40 -3.91 -7.50 6.81
N GLN A 41 -4.60 -6.47 7.29
CA GLN A 41 -5.97 -6.57 7.85
C GLN A 41 -6.13 -7.65 8.95
N GLY A 42 -5.07 -7.88 9.73
CA GLY A 42 -5.06 -8.92 10.77
C GLY A 42 -4.64 -10.31 10.28
N ASP A 43 -4.65 -10.57 8.98
CA ASP A 43 -4.20 -11.84 8.40
C ASP A 43 -2.68 -11.85 8.18
N ARG A 44 -2.05 -12.95 8.54
CA ARG A 44 -0.60 -13.11 8.43
C ARG A 44 -0.20 -13.46 7.00
N ILE A 45 0.51 -12.55 6.33
CA ILE A 45 0.87 -12.68 4.91
C ILE A 45 2.25 -13.29 4.69
N GLY A 46 3.15 -13.22 5.68
CA GLY A 46 4.45 -13.89 5.58
C GLY A 46 5.48 -13.49 6.62
N GLN A 47 6.60 -14.22 6.62
CA GLN A 47 7.77 -13.94 7.44
C GLN A 47 8.94 -13.49 6.56
N GLY A 48 9.48 -12.30 6.81
CA GLY A 48 10.56 -11.69 6.03
C GLY A 48 10.08 -11.01 4.75
N LYS A 49 10.77 -9.95 4.34
CA LYS A 49 10.40 -9.11 3.17
C LYS A 49 10.31 -9.94 1.88
N GLU A 50 11.24 -10.88 1.68
CA GLU A 50 11.30 -11.72 0.47
C GLU A 50 10.05 -12.60 0.30
N ASN A 51 9.68 -13.37 1.33
CA ASN A 51 8.52 -14.26 1.26
C ASN A 51 7.22 -13.47 1.08
N VAL A 52 7.12 -12.30 1.70
CA VAL A 52 5.95 -11.41 1.54
C VAL A 52 5.91 -10.84 0.12
N ARG A 53 7.07 -10.53 -0.47
CA ARG A 53 7.15 -10.09 -1.87
C ARG A 53 6.64 -11.17 -2.81
N GLU A 54 7.12 -12.41 -2.68
CA GLU A 54 6.64 -13.53 -3.49
C GLU A 54 5.13 -13.76 -3.29
N PHE A 55 4.65 -13.65 -2.05
CA PHE A 55 3.23 -13.73 -1.75
C PHE A 55 2.42 -12.66 -2.49
N LEU A 56 2.84 -11.40 -2.49
CA LEU A 56 2.15 -10.32 -3.20
C LEU A 56 2.23 -10.45 -4.73
N ILE A 57 3.34 -10.98 -5.27
CA ILE A 57 3.45 -11.30 -6.70
C ILE A 57 2.38 -12.32 -7.13
N GLN A 58 2.13 -13.31 -6.27
CA GLN A 58 1.10 -14.34 -6.50
C GLN A 58 -0.32 -13.83 -6.23
N ASN A 59 -0.48 -12.89 -5.29
CA ASN A 59 -1.75 -12.31 -4.86
C ASN A 59 -1.88 -10.85 -5.33
N LYS A 60 -1.98 -10.67 -6.65
CA LYS A 60 -1.98 -9.35 -7.28
C LYS A 60 -3.11 -8.42 -6.79
N GLU A 61 -4.30 -8.95 -6.55
CA GLU A 61 -5.44 -8.18 -6.06
C GLU A 61 -5.12 -7.52 -4.70
N MET A 62 -4.46 -8.27 -3.80
CA MET A 62 -4.03 -7.73 -2.51
C MET A 62 -2.94 -6.67 -2.67
N ALA A 63 -1.99 -6.88 -3.58
CA ALA A 63 -0.94 -5.90 -3.86
C ALA A 63 -1.52 -4.58 -4.40
N GLU A 64 -2.48 -4.68 -5.34
CA GLU A 64 -3.19 -3.52 -5.89
C GLU A 64 -4.02 -2.78 -4.84
N GLU A 65 -4.67 -3.50 -3.93
CA GLU A 65 -5.43 -2.90 -2.84
C GLU A 65 -4.52 -2.12 -1.88
N ILE A 66 -3.40 -2.72 -1.46
CA ILE A 66 -2.42 -2.06 -0.58
C ILE A 66 -1.86 -0.81 -1.27
N GLU A 67 -1.49 -0.92 -2.55
CA GLU A 67 -1.01 0.23 -3.32
C GLU A 67 -2.06 1.32 -3.45
N GLY A 68 -3.33 0.96 -3.69
CA GLY A 68 -4.43 1.91 -3.75
C GLY A 68 -4.53 2.73 -2.46
N LYS A 69 -4.45 2.06 -1.30
CA LYS A 69 -4.45 2.72 0.02
C LYS A 69 -3.22 3.61 0.21
N ILE A 70 -2.03 3.16 -0.21
CA ILE A 70 -0.80 3.96 -0.14
C ILE A 70 -0.95 5.24 -0.98
N ARG A 71 -1.43 5.11 -2.22
CA ARG A 71 -1.63 6.24 -3.15
C ARG A 71 -2.66 7.23 -2.61
N ALA A 72 -3.79 6.75 -2.10
CA ALA A 72 -4.81 7.61 -1.50
C ALA A 72 -4.25 8.45 -0.34
N LYS A 73 -3.35 7.86 0.46
CA LYS A 73 -2.74 8.55 1.61
C LYS A 73 -1.60 9.52 1.23
N LEU A 74 -0.79 9.19 0.22
CA LEU A 74 0.45 9.91 -0.09
C LEU A 74 0.36 10.85 -1.30
N LEU A 75 -0.58 10.63 -2.20
CA LEU A 75 -0.77 11.49 -3.36
C LEU A 75 -1.81 12.57 -3.04
N PRO A 76 -1.55 13.84 -3.40
CA PRO A 76 -2.58 14.85 -3.34
C PRO A 76 -3.74 14.44 -4.25
N ALA A 77 -4.97 14.58 -3.75
CA ALA A 77 -6.18 14.28 -4.51
C ALA A 77 -6.14 15.03 -5.84
N THR A 78 -5.88 14.30 -6.92
CA THR A 78 -5.92 14.87 -8.27
C THR A 78 -7.37 14.82 -8.69
N GLY A 79 -8.12 15.91 -8.49
CA GLY A 79 -9.45 16.20 -9.07
C GLY A 79 -10.58 15.18 -8.83
N ALA A 80 -10.40 13.92 -9.19
CA ALA A 80 -11.39 12.84 -9.13
C ALA A 80 -11.48 12.12 -7.77
N ALA A 81 -10.40 12.08 -6.98
CA ALA A 81 -10.41 11.43 -5.66
C ALA A 81 -10.93 12.33 -4.53
N ALA A 82 -10.99 13.65 -4.76
CA ALA A 82 -11.52 14.62 -3.79
C ALA A 82 -13.05 14.54 -3.67
N GLU A 83 -13.75 14.00 -4.67
CA GLU A 83 -15.21 13.90 -4.69
C GLU A 83 -15.70 12.70 -3.86
N ALA A 84 -14.97 11.58 -3.86
CA ALA A 84 -15.37 10.36 -3.14
C ALA A 84 -15.22 10.48 -1.61
N GLU A 85 -14.22 11.21 -1.11
CA GLU A 85 -14.06 11.44 0.34
C GLU A 85 -15.10 12.44 0.88
N ALA A 86 -15.53 13.40 0.05
CA ALA A 86 -16.58 14.37 0.41
C ALA A 86 -17.97 13.73 0.52
N GLU A 87 -18.29 12.73 -0.29
CA GLU A 87 -19.57 12.01 -0.23
C GLU A 87 -19.69 11.14 1.03
N SER A 88 -18.61 10.45 1.43
CA SER A 88 -18.64 9.59 2.63
C SER A 88 -18.76 10.37 3.94
N GLN A 89 -18.29 11.62 3.99
CA GLN A 89 -18.40 12.49 5.17
C GLN A 89 -19.69 13.34 5.16
N GLY A 90 -20.28 13.58 3.99
CA GLY A 90 -21.54 14.31 3.85
C GLY A 90 -22.77 13.51 4.31
N GLU A 91 -22.76 12.18 4.13
CA GLU A 91 -23.92 11.35 4.46
C GLU A 91 -24.10 11.10 5.97
N VAL A 92 -23.00 11.12 6.74
CA VAL A 92 -23.03 10.90 8.21
C VAL A 92 -23.57 12.12 8.97
N LEU A 93 -23.47 13.32 8.39
CA LEU A 93 -23.93 14.57 9.01
C LEU A 93 -25.40 14.91 8.73
N GLN A 94 -26.08 14.16 7.85
CA GLN A 94 -27.49 14.40 7.50
C GLN A 94 -28.49 13.49 8.22
N GLN A 95 -28.02 12.56 9.07
CA GLN A 95 -28.86 11.62 9.82
C GLN A 95 -28.78 11.78 11.35
N ALA A 96 -28.23 12.90 11.86
CA ALA A 96 -28.27 13.29 13.28
C ALA A 96 -29.11 14.55 13.47
#